data_AF-A0A931Q724-F1
#
_entry.id   AF-A0A931Q724-F1
#
_cell.length_a   1.000
_cell.length_b   1.000
_cell.length_c   1.000
_cell.angle_alpha   90.00
_cell.angle_beta   90.00
_cell.angle_gamma   90.00
#
_symmetry.space_group_name_H-M   'P 1'
#
loop_
_entity.id
_entity.type
_entity.pdbx_description
1 polymer ?
#
loop_
_entity_poly.entity_id
_entity_poly.type
_entity_poly.pdbx_seq_one_letter_code
_entity_poly.pdbx_strand_id
1 'polypeptide(L)'
;MLDIISLPIVIENKKIDSRHRLVIIAAQRAKQIIEAPTAPIDTRYEKATSVSVEEILENKVVFFTGKEARQAQKEAKRVREEEMKTQAMIAKEGEMVTEIKKDLSVYVDDSLVKEPEGD
;
A
#
# COMPACT_ATOMS: atom_id res chain seq x y z
N MET A 1 -21.49 39.68 2.17
CA MET A 1 -21.93 38.34 2.59
C MET A 1 -21.52 37.42 1.46
N LEU A 2 -20.46 36.62 1.67
CA LEU A 2 -19.94 35.73 0.64
C LEU A 2 -20.95 34.62 0.42
N ASP A 3 -21.54 34.60 -0.77
CA ASP A 3 -22.37 33.50 -1.25
C ASP A 3 -21.52 32.22 -1.25
N ILE A 4 -21.65 31.43 -0.18
CA ILE A 4 -21.20 30.03 -0.08
C ILE A 4 -22.07 29.12 -0.97
N ILE A 5 -22.59 29.66 -2.07
CA ILE A 5 -23.02 28.87 -3.21
C ILE A 5 -21.74 28.44 -3.91
N SER A 6 -21.03 27.51 -3.27
CA SER A 6 -20.04 26.65 -3.91
C SER A 6 -20.67 26.17 -5.20
N LEU A 7 -20.11 26.57 -6.35
CA LEU A 7 -20.54 26.00 -7.61
C LEU A 7 -20.53 24.48 -7.44
N PRO A 8 -21.62 23.77 -7.82
CA PRO A 8 -21.59 22.32 -7.84
C PRO A 8 -20.40 21.88 -8.67
N ILE A 9 -19.69 20.84 -8.22
CA ILE A 9 -18.54 20.30 -8.94
C ILE A 9 -18.98 20.00 -10.38
N VAL A 10 -18.49 20.80 -11.33
CA VAL A 10 -18.81 20.66 -12.75
C VAL A 10 -17.87 19.60 -13.30
N ILE A 11 -18.44 18.46 -13.68
CA ILE A 11 -17.70 17.37 -14.30
C ILE A 11 -17.75 17.60 -15.81
N GLU A 12 -16.78 18.33 -16.36
CA GLU A 12 -16.62 18.49 -17.82
C GLU A 12 -15.93 17.29 -18.47
N ASN A 13 -15.39 16.39 -17.65
CA ASN A 13 -14.59 15.27 -18.10
C ASN A 13 -15.45 14.12 -18.65
N LYS A 14 -15.35 13.88 -19.96
CA LYS A 14 -16.01 12.76 -20.65
C LYS A 14 -15.64 11.37 -20.10
N LYS A 15 -14.53 11.22 -19.38
CA LYS A 15 -14.11 9.94 -18.77
C LYS A 15 -14.94 9.56 -17.54
N ILE A 16 -15.55 10.54 -16.87
CA ILE A 16 -16.39 10.32 -15.68
C ILE A 16 -17.85 10.46 -16.09
N ASP A 17 -18.51 9.33 -16.23
CA ASP A 17 -19.91 9.24 -16.65
C ASP A 17 -20.92 9.55 -15.54
N SER A 18 -20.49 9.54 -14.28
CA SER A 18 -21.37 9.68 -13.11
C SER A 18 -20.67 10.34 -11.93
N ARG A 19 -21.41 11.15 -11.17
CA ARG A 19 -20.96 11.70 -9.88
C ARG A 19 -20.55 10.61 -8.88
N HIS A 20 -21.17 9.43 -8.95
CA HIS A 20 -20.80 8.32 -8.08
C HIS A 20 -19.41 7.79 -8.40
N ARG A 21 -19.05 7.73 -9.69
CA ARG A 21 -17.71 7.32 -10.12
C ARG A 21 -16.66 8.32 -9.64
N LEU A 22 -16.95 9.62 -9.73
CA LEU A 22 -16.07 10.66 -9.16
C LEU A 22 -15.78 10.38 -7.68
N VAL A 23 -16.82 10.16 -6.87
CA VAL A 23 -16.67 9.91 -5.42
C VAL A 23 -15.86 8.66 -5.14
N ILE A 24 -16.10 7.56 -5.87
CA ILE A 24 -15.37 6.30 -5.68
C ILE A 24 -13.88 6.48 -6.01
N ILE A 25 -13.57 7.13 -7.13
CA ILE A 25 -12.17 7.36 -7.55
C ILE A 25 -11.49 8.31 -6.55
N ALA A 26 -12.17 9.38 -6.13
CA ALA A 26 -11.65 10.32 -5.14
C ALA A 26 -11.34 9.63 -3.81
N ALA A 27 -12.23 8.77 -3.30
CA ALA A 27 -12.00 8.03 -2.07
C ALA A 27 -10.80 7.07 -2.17
N GLN A 28 -10.69 6.34 -3.29
CA GLN A 28 -9.54 5.45 -3.52
C GLN A 28 -8.24 6.23 -3.63
N ARG A 29 -8.26 7.37 -4.32
CA ARG A 29 -7.09 8.21 -4.50
C ARG A 29 -6.67 8.90 -3.21
N ALA A 30 -7.62 9.39 -2.42
CA ALA A 30 -7.35 9.96 -1.10
C ALA A 30 -6.65 8.93 -0.19
N LYS A 31 -7.08 7.67 -0.23
CA LYS A 31 -6.40 6.58 0.51
C LYS A 31 -4.95 6.40 0.04
N GLN A 32 -4.70 6.40 -1.27
CA GLN A 32 -3.33 6.30 -1.81
C GLN A 32 -2.46 7.47 -1.35
N ILE A 33 -2.98 8.70 -1.33
CA ILE A 33 -2.24 9.88 -0.85
C ILE A 33 -1.85 9.73 0.62
N ILE A 34 -2.72 9.12 1.45
CA ILE A 34 -2.45 8.87 2.87
C ILE A 34 -1.37 7.78 3.05
N GLU A 35 -1.46 6.68 2.30
CA GLU A 35 -0.51 5.57 2.37
C GLU A 35 0.86 5.93 1.78
N ALA A 36 0.86 6.71 0.69
CA ALA A 36 2.03 7.18 -0.01
C ALA A 36 1.81 8.65 -0.44
N PRO A 37 2.42 9.63 0.25
CA PRO A 37 2.30 11.04 -0.10
C PRO A 37 3.08 11.33 -1.37
N THR A 38 2.48 11.00 -2.51
CA THR A 38 2.92 11.38 -3.85
C THR A 38 1.75 12.11 -4.48
N ALA A 39 1.51 13.33 -3.99
CA ALA A 39 0.65 14.27 -4.70
C ALA A 39 1.45 14.75 -5.92
N PRO A 40 1.01 14.47 -7.16
CA PRO A 40 1.67 14.91 -8.37
C PRO A 40 1.34 16.37 -8.70
N ILE A 41 0.53 17.06 -7.88
CA ILE A 41 0.08 18.43 -8.10
C ILE A 41 0.52 19.36 -6.99
N ASP A 42 0.91 20.57 -7.39
CA ASP A 42 0.95 21.71 -6.50
C ASP A 42 -0.49 22.15 -6.24
N THR A 43 -0.95 21.95 -5.01
CA THR A 43 -2.33 22.15 -4.59
C THR A 43 -2.37 23.04 -3.36
N ARG A 44 -3.36 23.93 -3.31
CA ARG A 44 -3.62 24.76 -2.13
C ARG A 44 -4.34 24.00 -1.02
N TYR A 45 -4.78 22.78 -1.27
CA TYR A 45 -5.57 22.00 -0.32
C TYR A 45 -4.68 21.05 0.47
N GLU A 46 -4.90 21.00 1.79
CA GLU A 46 -4.13 20.12 2.68
C GLU A 46 -4.80 18.74 2.84
N LYS A 47 -6.12 18.67 2.72
CA LYS A 47 -6.87 17.42 2.96
C LYS A 47 -6.79 16.50 1.74
N ALA A 48 -6.36 15.25 1.96
CA ALA A 48 -6.24 14.24 0.91
C ALA A 48 -7.51 14.10 0.05
N THR A 49 -8.70 14.22 0.64
CA THR A 49 -9.97 14.19 -0.09
C THR A 49 -10.10 15.38 -1.06
N SER A 50 -9.79 16.60 -0.61
CA SER A 50 -9.85 17.80 -1.45
C SER A 50 -8.80 17.76 -2.57
N VAL A 51 -7.57 17.31 -2.24
CA VAL A 51 -6.50 17.11 -3.24
C VAL A 51 -6.92 16.08 -4.27
N SER A 52 -7.49 14.94 -3.86
CA SER A 52 -7.92 13.88 -4.78
C SER A 52 -8.99 14.36 -5.76
N VAL A 53 -9.93 15.20 -5.32
CA VAL A 53 -10.96 15.77 -6.20
C VAL A 53 -10.32 16.70 -7.23
N GLU A 54 -9.40 17.56 -6.81
CA GLU A 54 -8.68 18.46 -7.71
C GLU A 54 -7.85 17.69 -8.75
N GLU A 55 -7.08 16.68 -8.34
CA GLU A 55 -6.29 15.85 -9.25
C GLU A 55 -7.17 15.16 -10.32
N ILE A 56 -8.37 14.72 -9.94
CA ILE A 56 -9.32 14.06 -10.86
C ILE A 56 -9.91 15.07 -11.85
N LEU A 57 -10.27 16.27 -11.38
CA LEU A 57 -10.80 17.34 -12.23
C LEU A 57 -9.74 17.83 -13.23
N GLU A 58 -8.47 17.87 -12.81
CA GLU A 58 -7.33 18.20 -13.68
C GLU A 58 -6.89 17.06 -14.62
N ASN A 59 -7.60 15.93 -14.65
CA ASN A 59 -7.27 14.76 -15.47
C ASN A 59 -5.90 14.12 -15.16
N LYS A 60 -5.35 14.34 -13.97
CA LYS A 60 -4.02 13.82 -13.59
C LYS A 60 -4.08 12.42 -12.96
N VAL A 61 -5.27 11.95 -12.60
CA VAL A 61 -5.49 10.59 -12.11
C VAL A 61 -5.85 9.66 -13.27
N VAL A 62 -5.03 8.63 -13.47
CA VAL A 62 -5.34 7.53 -14.40
C VAL A 62 -6.17 6.49 -13.65
N PHE A 63 -7.30 6.09 -14.24
CA PHE A 63 -8.15 5.03 -13.72
C PHE A 63 -8.67 4.15 -14.85
N PHE A 64 -8.85 2.87 -14.54
CA PHE A 64 -9.39 1.88 -15.48
C PHE A 64 -10.88 1.67 -15.24
N THR A 65 -11.60 1.29 -16.30
CA THR A 65 -13.04 0.97 -16.20
C THR A 65 -13.37 -0.34 -16.94
N GLY A 66 -14.51 -0.94 -16.64
CA GLY A 66 -14.99 -2.12 -17.34
C GLY A 66 -14.08 -3.34 -17.21
N LYS A 67 -13.68 -3.92 -18.36
CA LYS A 67 -12.87 -5.15 -18.41
C LYS A 67 -11.45 -4.95 -17.86
N GLU A 68 -10.85 -3.79 -18.13
CA GLU A 68 -9.51 -3.44 -17.66
C GLU A 68 -9.46 -3.36 -16.13
N ALA A 69 -10.48 -2.74 -15.52
CA ALA A 69 -10.58 -2.68 -14.07
C ALA A 69 -10.65 -4.07 -13.42
N ARG A 70 -11.39 -5.01 -14.02
CA ARG A 70 -11.47 -6.40 -13.53
C ARG A 70 -10.13 -7.12 -13.64
N GLN A 71 -9.42 -6.95 -14.75
CA GLN A 71 -8.10 -7.56 -14.94
C GLN A 71 -7.09 -7.00 -13.94
N ALA A 72 -7.05 -5.68 -13.77
CA ALA A 72 -6.16 -5.02 -12.81
C ALA A 72 -6.46 -5.47 -11.37
N GLN A 73 -7.73 -5.62 -10.98
CA GLN A 73 -8.09 -6.14 -9.66
C GLN A 73 -7.68 -7.60 -9.46
N LYS A 74 -7.84 -8.44 -10.48
CA LYS A 74 -7.43 -9.85 -10.42
C LYS A 74 -5.91 -9.96 -10.24
N GLU A 75 -5.16 -9.17 -10.98
CA GLU A 75 -3.71 -9.14 -10.90
C GLU A 75 -3.22 -8.59 -9.56
N ALA A 76 -3.76 -7.47 -9.10
CA ALA A 76 -3.43 -6.91 -7.79
C ALA A 76 -3.74 -7.88 -6.64
N LYS A 77 -4.85 -8.63 -6.74
CA LYS A 77 -5.18 -9.68 -5.77
C LYS A 77 -4.16 -10.82 -5.81
N ARG A 78 -3.77 -11.28 -7.00
CA ARG A 78 -2.77 -12.34 -7.16
C ARG A 78 -1.42 -11.93 -6.55
N VAL A 79 -0.93 -10.74 -6.88
CA VAL A 79 0.34 -10.21 -6.34
C VAL A 79 0.29 -10.16 -4.82
N ARG A 80 -0.78 -9.59 -4.24
CA ARG A 80 -0.94 -9.53 -2.78
C ARG A 80 -0.97 -10.92 -2.13
N GLU A 81 -1.63 -11.90 -2.75
CA GLU A 81 -1.65 -13.28 -2.24
C GLU A 81 -0.27 -13.94 -2.31
N GLU A 82 0.49 -13.70 -3.39
CA GLU A 82 1.86 -14.21 -3.56
C GLU A 82 2.82 -13.58 -2.54
N GLU A 83 2.74 -12.27 -2.30
CA GLU A 83 3.50 -11.57 -1.28
C GLU A 83 3.20 -12.11 0.12
N MET A 84 1.91 -12.27 0.46
CA MET A 84 1.49 -12.82 1.76
C MET A 84 2.00 -14.25 1.96
N LYS A 85 1.94 -15.10 0.93
CA LYS A 85 2.47 -16.47 0.99
C LYS A 85 3.98 -16.47 1.22
N THR A 86 4.70 -15.63 0.50
CA THR A 86 6.15 -15.49 0.62
C THR A 86 6.54 -15.05 2.03
N GLN A 87 5.85 -14.03 2.56
CA GLN A 87 6.09 -13.53 3.90
C GLN A 87 5.75 -14.57 4.99
N ALA A 88 4.70 -15.36 4.80
CA ALA A 88 4.36 -16.46 5.70
C ALA A 88 5.39 -17.61 5.65
N MET A 89 5.98 -17.90 4.48
CA MET A 89 7.07 -18.88 4.37
C MET A 89 8.32 -18.40 5.11
N ILE A 90 8.74 -17.15 4.89
CA ILE A 90 9.90 -16.56 5.58
C ILE A 90 9.69 -16.57 7.10
N ALA A 91 8.48 -16.27 7.58
CA ALA A 91 8.17 -16.32 9.01
C ALA A 91 8.33 -17.75 9.57
N LYS A 92 7.79 -18.76 8.87
CA LYS A 92 7.94 -20.17 9.26
C LYS A 92 9.39 -20.66 9.24
N GLU A 93 10.17 -20.25 8.25
CA GLU A 93 11.60 -20.58 8.18
C GLU A 93 12.36 -19.95 9.34
N GLY A 94 12.03 -18.70 9.71
CA GLY A 94 12.57 -18.05 10.89
C GLY A 94 12.29 -18.81 12.18
N GLU A 95 11.03 -19.24 12.39
CA GLU A 95 10.64 -20.07 13.53
C GLU A 95 11.43 -21.40 13.55
N MET A 96 11.51 -22.10 12.42
CA MET A 96 12.26 -23.36 12.30
C MET A 96 13.76 -23.19 12.64
N VAL A 97 14.39 -22.11 12.17
CA VAL A 97 15.79 -21.81 12.50
C VAL A 97 15.96 -21.57 14.00
N THR A 98 15.01 -20.90 14.65
CA THR A 98 15.09 -20.68 16.11
C THR A 98 14.93 -21.97 16.89
N GLU A 99 14.05 -22.88 16.46
CA GLU A 99 13.86 -24.21 17.06
C GLU A 99 15.13 -25.05 16.91
N ILE A 100 15.71 -25.13 15.70
CA ILE A 100 16.95 -25.87 15.46
C ILE A 100 18.11 -25.34 16.31
N LYS A 101 18.25 -24.01 16.45
CA LYS A 101 19.28 -23.41 17.32
C LYS A 101 19.08 -23.79 18.78
N LYS A 102 17.83 -23.83 19.25
CA LYS A 102 17.50 -24.20 20.62
C LYS A 102 17.85 -25.67 20.89
N ASP A 103 17.53 -26.56 19.96
CA ASP A 103 17.85 -27.98 20.07
C ASP A 103 19.35 -28.22 19.99
N LEU A 104 20.07 -27.53 19.10
CA LEU A 104 21.53 -27.64 18.98
C LEU A 104 22.26 -27.11 20.22
N SER A 105 21.71 -26.08 20.88
CA SER A 105 22.25 -25.55 22.14
C SER A 105 22.27 -26.57 23.27
N VAL A 106 21.46 -27.63 23.21
CA VAL A 106 21.49 -28.73 24.21
C VAL A 106 22.71 -29.63 24.02
N TYR A 107 23.28 -29.66 22.81
CA TYR A 107 24.40 -30.54 22.46
C TYR A 107 25.76 -29.82 22.42
N VAL A 108 25.77 -28.49 22.43
CA VAL A 108 26.99 -27.68 22.60
C VAL A 108 27.12 -27.32 24.07
N ASP A 109 27.52 -28.30 24.89
CA ASP A 109 28.04 -28.06 26.23
C ASP A 109 29.50 -27.56 26.12
N ASP A 110 29.81 -26.44 26.77
CA ASP A 110 31.11 -25.73 26.87
C ASP A 110 32.25 -26.55 27.55
N SER A 111 32.29 -27.87 27.35
CA SER A 111 33.20 -28.76 28.07
C SER A 111 34.53 -29.05 27.36
N LEU A 112 34.84 -28.43 26.22
CA LEU A 112 36.09 -28.68 25.49
C LEU A 112 36.73 -27.42 24.87
N VAL A 113 37.15 -26.44 25.66
CA VAL A 113 38.47 -25.79 25.49
C VAL A 113 38.92 -25.18 26.84
N LYS A 114 39.52 -25.99 27.73
CA LYS A 114 40.54 -25.45 28.65
C LYS A 114 41.86 -25.52 27.89
N GLU A 115 42.35 -24.39 27.38
CA GLU A 115 43.74 -24.29 26.96
C GLU A 115 44.61 -24.54 28.21
N PRO A 116 45.59 -25.46 28.17
CA PRO A 116 46.51 -25.60 29.29
C PRO A 116 47.43 -24.38 29.34
N GLU A 117 47.37 -23.64 30.45
CA GLU A 117 48.41 -22.68 30.84
C GLU A 117 49.75 -23.43 30.87
N GLY A 118 50.67 -23.04 29.99
CA GLY A 118 52.05 -23.51 29.96
C GLY A 118 52.96 -22.49 30.61
N ASP A 119 53.70 -22.94 31.63
CA ASP A 119 54.80 -22.28 32.34
C ASP A 119 55.89 -21.70 31.42
#